data_AF-A0A2N5ZMK8-F1
#
_entry.id   AF-A0A2N5ZMK8-F1
#
_cell.length_a   1.000
_cell.length_b   1.000
_cell.length_c   1.000
_cell.angle_alpha   90.00
_cell.angle_beta   90.00
_cell.angle_gamma   90.00
#
_symmetry.space_group_name_H-M   'P 1'
#
loop_
_entity.id
_entity.type
_entity.pdbx_description
1 polymer ?
#
loop_
_entity_poly.entity_id
_entity_poly.type
_entity_poly.pdbx_seq_one_letter_code
_entity_poly.pdbx_strand_id
1 'polypeptide(L)' 'MSKKEILNNVSIEGNKLICPICTGKQFWTRKTLMNTTGMSFFNLDWANKKATNYICTHCGYVYWFMK' A
#
# COMPACT_ATOMS: atom_id res chain seq x y z
N MET A 1 -12.07 -12.41 9.14
CA MET A 1 -10.85 -12.15 8.35
C MET A 1 -11.27 -11.67 6.97
N SER A 2 -11.01 -10.41 6.62
CA SER A 2 -11.38 -9.88 5.30
C SER A 2 -10.57 -10.54 4.19
N LYS A 3 -11.23 -10.92 3.09
CA LYS A 3 -10.62 -11.60 1.94
C LYS A 3 -9.65 -10.62 1.26
N LYS A 4 -8.36 -10.92 1.25
CA LYS A 4 -7.37 -10.07 0.55
C LYS A 4 -7.49 -10.31 -0.95
N GLU A 5 -7.87 -9.28 -1.69
CA GLU A 5 -7.91 -9.33 -3.15
C GLU A 5 -6.47 -9.35 -3.71
N ILE A 6 -6.18 -10.36 -4.53
CA ILE A 6 -4.89 -10.51 -5.21
C ILE A 6 -5.00 -9.85 -6.58
N LEU A 7 -4.13 -8.87 -6.80
CA LEU A 7 -3.98 -8.13 -8.03
C LEU A 7 -2.84 -8.73 -8.85
N ASN A 8 -3.13 -9.05 -10.11
CA ASN A 8 -2.14 -9.49 -11.08
C ASN A 8 -1.76 -8.32 -11.97
N ASN A 9 -0.46 -8.17 -12.28
CA ASN A 9 0.05 -7.18 -13.25
C ASN A 9 -0.32 -5.72 -12.92
N VAL A 10 -0.17 -5.32 -11.65
CA VAL A 10 -0.36 -3.93 -11.21
C VAL A 10 0.49 -2.98 -12.06
N SER A 11 -0.08 -1.86 -12.48
CA SER A 11 0.64 -0.80 -13.21
C SER A 11 0.48 0.54 -12.49
N ILE A 12 1.59 1.29 -12.38
CA ILE A 12 1.66 2.62 -11.73
C ILE A 12 2.23 3.60 -12.76
N GLU A 13 1.46 4.65 -13.08
CA GLU A 13 1.85 5.64 -14.11
C GLU A 13 2.30 4.98 -15.43
N GLY A 14 1.59 3.93 -15.86
CA GLY A 14 1.91 3.15 -17.07
C GLY A 14 3.02 2.10 -16.93
N ASN A 15 3.70 2.03 -15.78
CA ASN A 15 4.81 1.09 -15.54
C ASN A 15 4.35 -0.14 -14.77
N LYS A 16 4.74 -1.34 -15.23
CA LYS A 16 4.44 -2.59 -14.52
C LYS A 16 5.18 -2.66 -13.20
N LEU A 17 4.44 -2.90 -12.12
CA LEU A 17 5.01 -3.11 -10.80
C LEU A 17 5.61 -4.51 -10.70
N ILE A 18 6.90 -4.59 -10.39
CA ILE A 18 7.65 -5.83 -10.21
C ILE A 18 8.31 -5.77 -8.84
N CYS A 19 8.19 -6.82 -8.04
CA CYS A 19 8.84 -6.86 -6.73
C CYS A 19 10.36 -6.79 -6.89
N PRO A 20 11.06 -5.85 -6.24
CA PRO A 20 12.50 -5.69 -6.40
C PRO A 20 13.30 -6.77 -5.65
N ILE A 21 12.62 -7.52 -4.77
CA ILE A 21 13.23 -8.56 -3.94
C ILE A 21 13.14 -9.93 -4.59
N CYS A 22 11.95 -10.32 -5.08
CA CYS A 22 11.71 -11.66 -5.61
C CYS A 22 11.22 -11.69 -7.06
N THR A 23 11.14 -10.56 -7.74
CA THR A 23 10.63 -10.41 -9.12
C THR A 23 9.16 -10.80 -9.34
N GLY A 24 8.42 -11.13 -8.27
CA GLY A 24 6.99 -11.43 -8.32
C GLY A 24 6.13 -10.26 -8.81
N LYS A 25 5.00 -10.60 -9.46
CA LYS A 25 4.07 -9.65 -10.12
C LYS A 25 2.66 -9.64 -9.50
N GLN A 26 2.49 -10.39 -8.41
CA GLN A 26 1.26 -10.52 -7.67
C GLN A 26 1.34 -9.73 -6.37
N PHE A 27 0.33 -8.90 -6.13
CA PHE A 27 0.28 -8.01 -4.98
C PHE A 27 -1.13 -8.00 -4.39
N TRP A 28 -1.24 -7.77 -3.10
CA TRP A 28 -2.51 -7.36 -2.50
C TRP A 28 -2.37 -5.92 -2.01
N THR A 29 -3.48 -5.20 -1.98
CA THR A 29 -3.48 -3.77 -1.64
C THR A 29 -4.12 -3.47 -0.29
N ARG A 30 -3.66 -2.41 0.36
CA ARG A 30 -4.31 -1.81 1.52
C ARG A 30 -4.03 -0.32 1.57
N LYS A 31 -4.82 0.42 2.34
CA LYS A 31 -4.53 1.82 2.70
C LYS A 31 -4.05 1.87 4.15
N THR A 32 -2.93 2.55 4.39
CA THR A 32 -2.40 2.78 5.75
C THR A 32 -2.50 4.26 6.08
N LEU A 33 -3.03 4.58 7.27
CA LEU A 33 -3.04 5.92 7.82
C LEU A 33 -1.61 6.32 8.20
N MET A 34 -1.14 7.46 7.70
CA MET A 34 0.14 8.05 8.10
C MET A 34 -0.11 9.16 9.10
N ASN A 35 -0.51 8.79 10.32
CA ASN A 35 -0.73 9.76 11.38
C ASN A 35 0.61 10.29 11.88
N THR A 36 0.74 11.59 12.09
CA THR A 36 1.78 12.13 12.97
C THR A 36 1.35 11.91 14.41
N THR A 37 2.25 11.41 15.25
CA THR A 37 2.00 10.97 16.64
C THR A 37 1.29 12.01 17.53
N GLY A 38 1.30 13.31 17.17
CA GLY A 38 0.63 14.39 17.90
C GLY A 38 -0.77 14.81 17.41
N MET A 39 -1.26 14.27 16.28
CA MET A 39 -2.59 14.63 15.73
C MET A 39 -3.73 13.72 16.22
N SER A 40 -3.45 12.59 16.88
CA SER A 40 -4.50 11.69 17.39
C SER A 40 -5.32 12.29 18.56
N PHE A 41 -4.88 13.40 19.17
CA PHE A 41 -5.57 14.07 20.28
C PHE A 41 -6.60 15.12 19.83
N PHE A 42 -6.54 15.59 18.59
CA PHE A 42 -7.54 16.47 17.99
C PHE A 42 -8.18 15.70 16.85
N ASN A 43 -9.51 15.53 16.84
CA ASN A 43 -10.31 14.80 15.84
C ASN A 43 -10.15 15.34 14.39
N LEU A 44 -8.94 15.29 13.82
CA LEU A 44 -8.58 15.71 12.47
C LEU A 44 -8.36 14.49 11.58
N ASP A 45 -9.21 13.47 11.71
CA ASP A 45 -9.18 12.29 10.85
C ASP A 45 -9.37 12.62 9.36
N TRP A 46 -9.91 13.80 9.06
CA TRP A 46 -10.09 14.33 7.71
C TRP A 46 -8.78 14.88 7.09
N ALA A 47 -7.76 15.19 7.90
CA ALA A 47 -6.47 15.70 7.43
C ALA A 47 -5.40 14.60 7.28
N ASN A 48 -5.72 13.35 7.66
CA ASN A 48 -4.75 12.27 7.67
C ASN A 48 -4.42 11.79 6.24
N LYS A 49 -3.17 12.02 5.82
CA LYS A 49 -2.64 11.47 4.56
C LYS A 49 -2.66 9.94 4.62
N LYS A 50 -3.22 9.32 3.59
CA LYS A 50 -3.32 7.86 3.45
C LYS A 50 -2.30 7.40 2.41
N ALA A 51 -1.45 6.46 2.77
CA ALA A 51 -0.61 5.76 1.80
C ALA A 51 -1.38 4.57 1.21
N THR A 52 -1.29 4.40 -0.10
CA THR A 52 -1.69 3.15 -0.75
C THR A 52 -0.50 2.21 -0.74
N ASN A 53 -0.70 1.00 -0.26
CA ASN A 53 0.31 -0.03 -0.21
C ASN A 53 0.02 -1.13 -1.24
N TYR A 54 1.06 -1.59 -1.92
CA TYR A 54 1.04 -2.83 -2.68
C TYR A 54 2.04 -3.79 -2.06
N ILE A 55 1.55 -4.94 -1.62
CA ILE A 55 2.31 -5.88 -0.81
C ILE A 55 2.48 -7.17 -1.61
N CYS A 56 3.72 -7.55 -1.86
CA CYS A 56 4.04 -8.74 -2.66
C CYS A 56 3.46 -9.99 -1.98
N THR A 57 2.74 -10.81 -2.74
CA THR A 57 2.16 -12.06 -2.21
C THR A 57 3.23 -13.11 -1.90
N HIS A 58 4.40 -13.05 -2.55
CA HIS A 58 5.45 -14.06 -2.44
C HIS A 58 6.41 -13.80 -1.27
N CYS A 59 6.89 -12.57 -1.09
CA CYS A 59 7.91 -12.25 -0.08
C CYS A 59 7.50 -11.15 0.92
N GLY A 60 6.31 -10.55 0.76
CA GLY A 60 5.82 -9.53 1.67
C GLY A 60 6.43 -8.13 1.51
N TYR A 61 7.31 -7.90 0.53
CA TYR A 61 7.84 -6.55 0.24
C TYR A 61 6.70 -5.55 0.02
N VAL A 62 6.80 -4.36 0.61
CA VAL A 62 5.75 -3.35 0.63
C VAL A 62 6.19 -2.11 -0.14
N TYR A 63 5.49 -1.81 -1.22
CA TYR A 63 5.53 -0.48 -1.83
C TYR A 63 4.61 0.48 -1.07
N TRP A 64 5.07 1.71 -0.88
CA TRP A 64 4.31 2.80 -0.26
C TRP A 64 4.14 3.92 -1.28
N PHE A 65 2.89 4.24 -1.61
CA PHE A 65 2.55 5.36 -2.48
C PHE A 65 1.78 6.41 -1.68
N MET A 66 2.42 7.55 -1.48
CA MET A 66 1.81 8.73 -0.86
C MET A 66 1.39 9.66 -2.00
N LYS A 67 0.09 9.72 -2.27
CA LYS A 67 -0.53 10.65 -3.23
C LYS A 67 -1.41 11.62 -2.47
#